data_AF-A0A7J4LQ88-F1
#
_entry.id   AF-A0A7J4LQ88-F1
#
_cell.length_a   1.000
_cell.length_b   1.000
_cell.length_c   1.000
_cell.angle_alpha   90.00
_cell.angle_beta   90.00
_cell.angle_gamma   90.00
#
_symmetry.space_group_name_H-M   'P 1'
#
loop_
_entity.id
_entity.type
_entity.pdbx_description
1 polymer ?
#
loop_
_entity_poly.entity_id
_entity_poly.type
_entity_poly.pdbx_seq_one_letter_code
_entity_poly.pdbx_strand_id
1 'polypeptide(L)'
;MNKTKSVVLSIFVLLFLLFVFPLFHAQELQTLTEQQIKDIHSQKPEDIDFAKLSPQEIAQLTTVQKQGVTAEQIKDHLEKIDDLSKFKNAQTALQLHFGTTVKSLGQGAKITGTILQATTGAGESIELSSKQGWELTLTDKGEILVTRPHVINRNQIANTDAFTLTENVDLVLEDGTTIKQIKNISFKQGKAYVKKGKEATVDAYHLYAKENEVTLYFNELPESQENYFSILPEGISIGTTESGLVHVDPQPGNKLFAMVKRNYATLPPSLVPDDRDTLSIQVSDGDGLQVTSREESGFTPLITHQDKNGAVQIRTGRMAFHLEYGKILVSQSKPLPFDKPLEEIPSSVAFELTQGATTLRTSSSNRFVLLRSDTEIAGTNMGLRVSNSIDVNSMKTREDLQFKYPALTFAIKDVDAEIQQIETALQEIAEGKLEALLTLGLVPRLEHLKTIKIQKVSSNLVQFIDEWLEQNTERAKKITGFVFDGDFNAAAGGGEETGKFVFGERLVDASTLLEHPIRGRTPSQIVDHEYAHLLDNYIIRDEEHYPREIRDRQGVEARYNQLLTSEFIRLTQTESFKKLRGELDAFQTRINHLGSLKEGKVTLAD
;
A
#
# COMPACT_ATOMS: atom_id res chain seq x y z
N MET A 1 12.26 -74.77 14.44
CA MET A 1 12.80 -74.52 13.08
C MET A 1 12.58 -73.04 12.74
N ASN A 2 13.50 -72.42 11.99
CA ASN A 2 13.52 -71.00 11.54
C ASN A 2 14.15 -69.94 12.46
N LYS A 3 15.43 -70.08 12.81
CA LYS A 3 16.28 -68.92 13.17
C LYS A 3 17.60 -68.83 12.39
N THR A 4 17.83 -69.70 11.42
CA THR A 4 19.10 -69.76 10.66
C THR A 4 19.02 -69.19 9.23
N LYS A 5 17.86 -68.69 8.78
CA LYS A 5 17.68 -68.19 7.40
C LYS A 5 17.85 -66.67 7.22
N SER A 6 17.82 -65.85 8.29
CA SER A 6 17.92 -64.39 8.17
C SER A 6 19.36 -63.87 8.08
N VAL A 7 20.32 -64.54 8.70
CA VAL A 7 21.72 -64.07 8.73
C VAL A 7 22.45 -64.36 7.41
N VAL A 8 22.08 -65.46 6.74
CA VAL A 8 22.69 -65.83 5.45
C VAL A 8 22.23 -64.90 4.32
N LEU A 9 20.98 -64.41 4.36
CA LEU A 9 20.47 -63.48 3.33
C LEU A 9 21.06 -62.07 3.48
N SER A 10 21.28 -61.59 4.71
CA SER A 10 21.94 -60.30 4.94
C SER A 10 23.42 -60.32 4.58
N ILE A 11 24.13 -61.43 4.80
CA ILE A 11 25.53 -61.58 4.38
C ILE A 11 25.64 -61.71 2.86
N PHE A 12 24.71 -62.40 2.19
CA PHE A 12 24.72 -62.52 0.73
C PHE A 12 24.38 -61.21 0.03
N VAL A 13 23.46 -60.40 0.56
CA VAL A 13 23.14 -59.06 0.01
C VAL A 13 24.27 -58.06 0.27
N LEU A 14 24.95 -58.15 1.42
CA LEU A 14 26.13 -57.31 1.70
C LEU A 14 27.35 -57.69 0.84
N LEU A 15 27.56 -58.99 0.58
CA LEU A 15 28.59 -59.47 -0.35
C LEU A 15 28.23 -59.19 -1.82
N PHE A 16 26.96 -59.22 -2.20
CA PHE A 16 26.54 -58.87 -3.56
C PHE A 16 26.66 -57.35 -3.82
N LEU A 17 26.44 -56.51 -2.80
CA LEU A 17 26.72 -55.07 -2.87
C LEU A 17 28.23 -54.76 -2.90
N LEU A 18 29.07 -55.62 -2.31
CA LEU A 18 30.54 -55.48 -2.37
C LEU A 18 31.19 -56.04 -3.64
N PHE A 19 30.52 -56.94 -4.37
CA PHE A 19 31.07 -57.58 -5.58
C PHE A 19 30.42 -57.17 -6.91
N VAL A 20 29.28 -56.48 -6.91
CA VAL A 20 28.60 -56.02 -8.15
C VAL A 20 28.81 -54.53 -8.46
N PHE A 21 29.47 -53.77 -7.58
CA PHE A 21 29.96 -52.43 -7.88
C PHE A 21 31.50 -52.39 -7.79
N PRO A 22 32.18 -52.79 -8.87
CA PRO A 22 33.06 -51.82 -9.52
C PRO A 22 32.96 -51.96 -11.05
N LEU A 23 31.92 -51.35 -11.61
CA LEU A 23 31.84 -51.01 -13.03
C LEU A 23 31.43 -49.55 -13.19
N PHE A 24 31.83 -48.71 -12.23
CA PHE A 24 32.08 -47.31 -12.51
C PHE A 24 33.55 -47.20 -12.87
N HIS A 25 33.82 -46.73 -14.08
CA HIS A 25 35.14 -46.30 -14.49
C HIS A 25 35.63 -45.28 -13.47
N ALA A 26 36.49 -45.73 -12.54
CA ALA A 26 37.41 -44.81 -11.89
C ALA A 26 38.30 -44.29 -13.01
N GLN A 27 37.98 -43.09 -13.52
CA GLN A 27 38.97 -42.28 -14.23
C GLN A 27 40.18 -42.23 -13.31
N GLU A 28 41.28 -42.85 -13.70
CA GLU A 28 42.57 -42.63 -13.07
C GLU A 28 42.77 -41.11 -12.98
N LEU A 29 42.82 -40.58 -11.76
CA LEU A 29 43.36 -39.23 -11.55
C LEU A 29 44.83 -39.31 -11.95
N GLN A 30 45.12 -39.05 -13.23
CA GLN A 30 46.49 -38.84 -13.71
C GLN A 30 47.06 -37.65 -12.94
N THR A 31 47.96 -37.93 -12.00
CA THR A 31 48.75 -36.90 -11.33
C THR A 31 49.83 -36.42 -12.28
N LEU A 32 49.87 -35.12 -12.55
CA LEU A 32 50.90 -34.49 -13.37
C LEU A 32 52.29 -34.75 -12.81
N THR A 33 53.25 -35.04 -13.70
CA THR A 33 54.67 -35.21 -13.32
C THR A 33 55.30 -33.86 -13.00
N GLU A 34 56.34 -33.85 -12.15
CA GLU A 34 57.11 -32.62 -11.84
C GLU A 34 57.67 -31.95 -13.10
N GLN A 35 58.06 -32.74 -14.11
CA GLN A 35 58.55 -32.22 -15.38
C GLN A 35 57.44 -31.49 -16.15
N GLN A 36 56.23 -32.04 -16.22
CA GLN A 36 55.08 -31.37 -16.84
C GLN A 36 54.76 -30.04 -16.14
N ILE A 37 54.77 -30.01 -14.80
CA ILE A 37 54.54 -28.78 -14.04
C ILE A 37 55.62 -27.73 -14.36
N LYS A 38 56.89 -28.15 -14.40
CA LYS A 38 58.02 -27.26 -14.72
C LYS A 38 57.92 -26.71 -16.14
N ASP A 39 57.52 -27.54 -17.10
CA ASP A 39 57.34 -27.13 -18.50
C ASP A 39 56.20 -26.11 -18.62
N ILE A 40 55.08 -26.32 -17.91
CA ILE A 40 53.97 -25.35 -17.83
C ILE A 40 54.43 -24.02 -17.22
N HIS A 41 55.16 -24.05 -16.09
CA HIS A 41 55.64 -22.84 -15.40
C HIS A 41 56.69 -22.06 -16.20
N SER A 42 57.34 -22.70 -17.18
CA SER A 42 58.32 -22.05 -18.06
C SER A 42 57.69 -21.21 -19.19
N GLN A 43 56.40 -21.43 -19.49
CA GLN A 43 55.68 -20.70 -20.53
C GLN A 43 55.36 -19.27 -20.09
N LYS A 44 55.55 -18.29 -20.98
CA LYS A 44 55.08 -16.93 -20.75
C LYS A 44 53.56 -16.85 -20.91
N PRO A 45 52.88 -15.91 -20.24
CA PRO A 45 51.42 -15.80 -20.31
C PRO A 45 50.89 -15.69 -21.75
N GLU A 46 51.55 -14.90 -22.60
CA GLU A 46 51.20 -14.71 -24.01
C GLU A 46 51.34 -15.97 -24.90
N ASP A 47 52.12 -16.95 -24.46
CA ASP A 47 52.41 -18.18 -25.21
C ASP A 47 51.53 -19.37 -24.78
N ILE A 48 50.71 -19.20 -23.74
CA ILE A 48 49.83 -20.27 -23.23
C ILE A 48 48.72 -20.57 -24.24
N ASP A 49 48.68 -21.82 -24.69
CA ASP A 49 47.67 -22.34 -25.61
C ASP A 49 46.71 -23.28 -24.88
N PHE A 50 45.56 -22.75 -24.46
CA PHE A 50 44.53 -23.50 -23.73
C PHE A 50 43.96 -24.68 -24.53
N ALA A 51 44.09 -24.69 -25.88
CA ALA A 51 43.63 -25.83 -26.68
C ALA A 51 44.46 -27.09 -26.38
N LYS A 52 45.76 -26.92 -26.07
CA LYS A 52 46.72 -28.01 -25.81
C LYS A 52 46.77 -28.45 -24.36
N LEU A 53 46.27 -27.65 -23.43
CA LEU A 53 46.26 -27.97 -22.00
C LEU A 53 44.99 -28.73 -21.60
N SER A 54 45.16 -29.69 -20.71
CA SER A 54 44.09 -30.33 -19.94
C SER A 54 43.64 -29.44 -18.76
N PRO A 55 42.44 -29.67 -18.20
CA PRO A 55 41.98 -28.94 -17.01
C PRO A 55 42.95 -29.02 -15.82
N GLN A 56 43.56 -30.19 -15.61
CA GLN A 56 44.54 -30.42 -14.55
C GLN A 56 45.80 -29.56 -14.75
N GLU A 57 46.26 -29.40 -16.00
CA GLU A 57 47.42 -28.55 -16.33
C GLU A 57 47.10 -27.07 -16.16
N ILE A 58 45.89 -26.64 -16.56
CA ILE A 58 45.41 -25.27 -16.36
C ILE A 58 45.33 -24.92 -14.87
N ALA A 59 44.93 -25.86 -14.02
CA ALA A 59 44.89 -25.67 -12.58
C ALA A 59 46.28 -25.35 -12.00
N GLN A 60 47.35 -25.92 -12.57
CA GLN A 60 48.75 -25.73 -12.15
C GLN A 60 49.37 -24.40 -12.60
N LEU A 61 48.71 -23.60 -13.45
CA LEU A 61 49.22 -22.29 -13.86
C LEU A 61 49.51 -21.40 -12.64
N THR A 62 50.64 -20.70 -12.69
CA THR A 62 51.05 -19.76 -11.63
C THR A 62 50.12 -18.53 -11.58
N THR A 63 50.14 -17.79 -10.47
CA THR A 63 49.40 -16.53 -10.35
C THR A 63 49.77 -15.54 -11.45
N VAL A 64 51.07 -15.40 -11.78
CA VAL A 64 51.52 -14.50 -12.85
C VAL A 64 50.93 -14.90 -14.20
N GLN A 65 50.93 -16.20 -14.52
CA GLN A 65 50.32 -16.71 -15.75
C GLN A 65 48.81 -16.45 -15.80
N LYS A 66 48.08 -16.79 -14.72
CA LYS A 66 46.62 -16.57 -14.62
C LYS A 66 46.22 -15.09 -14.74
N GLN A 67 47.08 -14.18 -14.33
CA GLN A 67 46.87 -12.73 -14.43
C GLN A 67 47.30 -12.15 -15.79
N GLY A 68 48.17 -12.84 -16.53
CA GLY A 68 48.76 -12.37 -17.79
C GLY A 68 48.12 -12.91 -19.07
N VAL A 69 47.42 -14.06 -19.02
CA VAL A 69 46.70 -14.62 -20.19
C VAL A 69 45.58 -13.68 -20.65
N THR A 70 45.42 -13.50 -21.96
CA THR A 70 44.42 -12.61 -22.56
C THR A 70 43.03 -13.21 -22.56
N ALA A 71 42.00 -12.37 -22.75
CA ALA A 71 40.62 -12.83 -22.85
C ALA A 71 40.40 -13.74 -24.07
N GLU A 72 41.08 -13.44 -25.18
CA GLU A 72 41.02 -14.17 -26.44
C GLU A 72 41.60 -15.58 -26.31
N GLN A 73 42.64 -15.78 -25.48
CA GLN A 73 43.19 -17.11 -25.19
C GLN A 73 42.21 -17.98 -24.38
N ILE A 74 41.37 -17.36 -23.55
CA ILE A 74 40.48 -18.06 -22.60
C ILE A 74 39.09 -18.34 -23.20
N LYS A 75 38.55 -17.42 -24.02
CA LYS A 75 37.11 -17.36 -24.35
C LYS A 75 36.50 -18.66 -24.90
N ASP A 76 37.24 -19.42 -25.70
CA ASP A 76 36.75 -20.67 -26.33
C ASP A 76 37.08 -21.92 -25.49
N HIS A 77 37.64 -21.72 -24.29
CA HIS A 77 38.11 -22.77 -23.38
C HIS A 77 37.67 -22.55 -21.92
N LEU A 78 36.65 -21.72 -21.69
CA LEU A 78 36.12 -21.39 -20.36
C LEU A 78 35.74 -22.62 -19.53
N GLU A 79 35.23 -23.68 -20.16
CA GLU A 79 34.87 -24.94 -19.49
C GLU A 79 36.06 -25.72 -18.91
N LYS A 80 37.27 -25.48 -19.41
CA LYS A 80 38.48 -26.14 -18.89
C LYS A 80 38.99 -25.51 -17.58
N ILE A 81 38.42 -24.37 -17.16
CA ILE A 81 38.86 -23.62 -15.98
C ILE A 81 37.92 -23.92 -14.82
N ASP A 82 38.44 -24.60 -13.79
CA ASP A 82 37.67 -24.96 -12.59
C ASP A 82 37.32 -23.78 -11.68
N ASP A 83 38.04 -22.65 -11.82
CA ASP A 83 37.82 -21.45 -11.02
C ASP A 83 38.24 -20.19 -11.78
N LEU A 84 37.27 -19.60 -12.47
CA LEU A 84 37.40 -18.40 -13.29
C LEU A 84 37.79 -17.16 -12.47
N SER A 85 37.47 -17.12 -11.16
CA SER A 85 37.81 -15.98 -10.30
C SER A 85 39.32 -15.74 -10.19
N LYS A 86 40.13 -16.76 -10.46
CA LYS A 86 41.60 -16.69 -10.41
C LYS A 86 42.22 -16.03 -11.64
N PHE A 87 41.45 -15.80 -12.70
CA PHE A 87 41.91 -15.28 -13.97
C PHE A 87 41.45 -13.84 -14.18
N LYS A 88 42.39 -12.90 -14.32
CA LYS A 88 42.10 -11.47 -14.43
C LYS A 88 41.15 -11.11 -15.58
N ASN A 89 41.29 -11.82 -16.70
CA ASN A 89 40.60 -11.54 -17.95
C ASN A 89 39.38 -12.46 -18.19
N ALA A 90 38.96 -13.24 -17.18
CA ALA A 90 37.82 -14.16 -17.32
C ALA A 90 36.50 -13.43 -17.58
N GLN A 91 36.25 -12.30 -16.91
CA GLN A 91 35.05 -11.48 -17.14
C GLN A 91 34.99 -10.99 -18.60
N THR A 92 36.11 -10.53 -19.13
CA THR A 92 36.21 -10.09 -20.54
C THR A 92 36.01 -11.28 -21.50
N ALA A 93 36.57 -12.45 -21.18
CA ALA A 93 36.38 -13.65 -21.98
C ALA A 93 34.91 -14.09 -22.03
N LEU A 94 34.20 -14.04 -20.89
CA LEU A 94 32.75 -14.30 -20.80
C LEU A 94 31.95 -13.31 -21.64
N GLN A 95 32.29 -12.02 -21.58
CA GLN A 95 31.66 -10.99 -22.40
C GLN A 95 31.91 -11.23 -23.90
N LEU A 96 33.12 -11.61 -24.30
CA LEU A 96 33.45 -11.88 -25.71
C LEU A 96 32.77 -13.13 -26.25
N HIS A 97 32.62 -14.17 -25.43
CA HIS A 97 32.05 -15.44 -25.85
C HIS A 97 30.51 -15.44 -25.83
N PHE A 98 29.89 -14.94 -24.75
CA PHE A 98 28.44 -14.98 -24.55
C PHE A 98 27.73 -13.64 -24.74
N GLY A 99 28.48 -12.53 -24.85
CA GLY A 99 27.88 -11.19 -24.85
C GLY A 99 27.27 -10.75 -23.52
N THR A 100 27.50 -11.50 -22.43
CA THR A 100 26.99 -11.22 -21.07
C THR A 100 28.07 -10.56 -20.21
N THR A 101 27.75 -9.43 -19.58
CA THR A 101 28.70 -8.71 -18.72
C THR A 101 28.67 -9.29 -17.32
N VAL A 102 29.75 -9.98 -16.94
CA VAL A 102 29.93 -10.46 -15.56
C VAL A 102 30.81 -9.47 -14.80
N LYS A 103 30.24 -8.72 -13.86
CA LYS A 103 30.96 -7.68 -13.09
C LYS A 103 31.95 -8.27 -12.08
N SER A 104 31.59 -9.37 -11.44
CA SER A 104 32.48 -10.10 -10.53
C SER A 104 32.24 -11.60 -10.61
N LEU A 105 33.30 -12.35 -10.33
CA LEU A 105 33.31 -13.81 -10.24
C LEU A 105 33.76 -14.17 -8.84
N GLY A 106 32.85 -14.72 -8.05
CA GLY A 106 33.17 -15.25 -6.73
C GLY A 106 34.02 -16.51 -6.79
N GLN A 107 34.58 -16.88 -5.64
CA GLN A 107 35.41 -18.07 -5.53
C GLN A 107 34.71 -19.33 -6.09
N GLY A 108 35.43 -20.08 -6.94
CA GLY A 108 34.93 -21.34 -7.50
C GLY A 108 33.92 -21.16 -8.63
N ALA A 109 33.83 -19.96 -9.21
CA ALA A 109 33.06 -19.69 -10.41
C ALA A 109 33.55 -20.55 -11.59
N LYS A 110 32.65 -21.25 -12.28
CA LYS A 110 32.99 -22.07 -13.43
C LYS A 110 31.87 -22.09 -14.47
N ILE A 111 32.22 -22.51 -15.68
CA ILE A 111 31.27 -22.77 -16.77
C ILE A 111 31.15 -24.28 -16.97
N THR A 112 29.93 -24.77 -17.17
CA THR A 112 29.65 -26.16 -17.56
C THR A 112 28.61 -26.14 -18.67
N GLY A 113 28.99 -26.46 -19.90
CA GLY A 113 28.16 -26.12 -21.06
C GLY A 113 28.07 -24.60 -21.21
N THR A 114 26.85 -24.10 -21.24
CA THR A 114 26.52 -22.66 -21.30
C THR A 114 26.22 -22.06 -19.92
N ILE A 115 26.35 -22.84 -18.85
CA ILE A 115 25.87 -22.48 -17.51
C ILE A 115 27.01 -21.96 -16.65
N LEU A 116 26.89 -20.71 -16.19
CA LEU A 116 27.74 -20.12 -15.15
C LEU A 116 27.20 -20.52 -13.78
N GLN A 117 28.07 -21.02 -12.91
CA GLN A 117 27.73 -21.43 -11.55
C GLN A 117 28.94 -21.33 -10.62
N ALA A 118 28.73 -21.39 -9.31
CA ALA A 118 29.80 -21.57 -8.34
C ALA A 118 29.87 -23.03 -7.85
N THR A 119 31.09 -23.53 -7.63
CA THR A 119 31.34 -24.85 -7.04
C THR A 119 31.08 -24.90 -5.53
N THR A 120 30.95 -23.74 -4.88
CA THR A 120 30.71 -23.60 -3.44
C THR A 120 29.66 -22.50 -3.19
N GLY A 121 29.05 -22.49 -2.00
CA GLY A 121 28.06 -21.48 -1.62
C GLY A 121 26.62 -21.86 -1.98
N ALA A 122 25.81 -20.88 -2.38
CA ALA A 122 24.38 -21.05 -2.67
C ALA A 122 24.11 -21.93 -3.89
N GLY A 123 25.11 -22.15 -4.75
CA GLY A 123 25.00 -23.02 -5.93
C GLY A 123 23.98 -22.49 -6.95
N GLU A 124 23.84 -21.17 -7.04
CA GLU A 124 23.04 -20.53 -8.09
C GLU A 124 23.73 -20.68 -9.45
N SER A 125 22.92 -20.72 -10.50
CA SER A 125 23.34 -21.07 -11.85
C SER A 125 22.58 -20.24 -12.87
N ILE A 126 23.23 -19.82 -13.96
CA ILE A 126 22.55 -19.10 -15.03
C ILE A 126 23.08 -19.54 -16.39
N GLU A 127 22.18 -19.89 -17.29
CA GLU A 127 22.51 -20.16 -18.68
C GLU A 127 22.76 -18.85 -19.41
N LEU A 128 23.98 -18.67 -19.93
CA LEU A 128 24.44 -17.42 -20.55
C LEU A 128 24.09 -17.29 -22.04
N SER A 129 23.77 -18.40 -22.72
CA SER A 129 23.52 -18.44 -24.17
C SER A 129 22.40 -17.52 -24.64
N SER A 130 21.37 -17.33 -23.80
CA SER A 130 20.20 -16.49 -24.07
C SER A 130 20.27 -15.10 -23.42
N LYS A 131 21.41 -14.73 -22.83
CA LYS A 131 21.55 -13.56 -21.93
C LYS A 131 22.46 -12.47 -22.50
N GLN A 132 22.55 -12.38 -23.83
CA GLN A 132 23.30 -11.30 -24.47
C GLN A 132 22.83 -9.92 -23.97
N GLY A 133 23.77 -9.08 -23.55
CA GLY A 133 23.50 -7.74 -23.00
C GLY A 133 23.05 -7.73 -21.54
N TRP A 134 22.96 -8.88 -20.86
CA TRP A 134 22.69 -8.94 -19.42
C TRP A 134 23.93 -8.53 -18.64
N GLU A 135 23.69 -8.02 -17.44
CA GLU A 135 24.73 -7.66 -16.49
C GLU A 135 24.48 -8.39 -15.17
N LEU A 136 25.48 -9.13 -14.70
CA LEU A 136 25.36 -9.95 -13.51
C LEU A 136 26.63 -9.97 -12.66
N THR A 137 26.47 -10.37 -11.41
CA THR A 137 27.51 -10.51 -10.39
C THR A 137 27.38 -11.90 -9.79
N LEU A 138 28.41 -12.73 -9.87
CA LEU A 138 28.51 -13.95 -9.08
C LEU A 138 29.29 -13.61 -7.81
N THR A 139 28.66 -13.74 -6.65
CA THR A 139 29.26 -13.39 -5.35
C THR A 139 30.12 -14.52 -4.81
N ASP A 140 30.98 -14.22 -3.83
CA ASP A 140 31.78 -15.25 -3.12
C ASP A 140 30.93 -16.25 -2.35
N LYS A 141 29.65 -15.92 -2.09
CA LYS A 141 28.68 -16.83 -1.49
C LYS A 141 27.99 -17.71 -2.53
N GLY A 142 28.36 -17.64 -3.80
CA GLY A 142 27.77 -18.42 -4.89
C GLY A 142 26.37 -17.98 -5.29
N GLU A 143 25.99 -16.71 -5.02
CA GLU A 143 24.73 -16.11 -5.48
C GLU A 143 24.94 -15.37 -6.80
N ILE A 144 23.97 -15.43 -7.71
CA ILE A 144 23.95 -14.70 -8.97
C ILE A 144 22.97 -13.53 -8.85
N LEU A 145 23.51 -12.32 -8.89
CA LEU A 145 22.75 -11.08 -8.82
C LEU A 145 22.71 -10.43 -10.20
N VAL A 146 21.53 -10.15 -10.72
CA VAL A 146 21.30 -9.55 -12.04
C VAL A 146 20.85 -8.11 -11.87
N THR A 147 21.55 -7.20 -12.54
CA THR A 147 21.31 -5.74 -12.48
C THR A 147 20.78 -5.18 -13.81
N ARG A 148 20.97 -5.90 -14.93
CA ARG A 148 20.43 -5.57 -16.26
C ARG A 148 20.06 -6.83 -17.05
N PRO A 149 19.09 -6.75 -17.98
CA PRO A 149 18.38 -5.57 -18.47
C PRO A 149 17.26 -5.07 -17.53
N HIS A 150 16.75 -3.87 -17.79
CA HIS A 150 15.58 -3.31 -17.10
C HIS A 150 14.24 -3.87 -17.62
N VAL A 151 14.28 -4.70 -18.67
CA VAL A 151 13.12 -5.43 -19.19
C VAL A 151 13.56 -6.86 -19.50
N ILE A 152 12.89 -7.85 -18.93
CA ILE A 152 13.17 -9.27 -19.14
C ILE A 152 11.91 -9.95 -19.67
N ASN A 153 12.05 -10.76 -20.71
CA ASN A 153 10.97 -11.63 -21.16
C ASN A 153 11.05 -12.97 -20.42
N ARG A 154 9.93 -13.50 -19.95
CA ARG A 154 9.85 -14.74 -19.17
C ARG A 154 10.49 -15.93 -19.89
N ASN A 155 10.37 -15.98 -21.21
CA ASN A 155 10.96 -17.00 -22.09
C ASN A 155 12.50 -16.95 -22.17
N GLN A 156 13.15 -15.89 -21.69
CA GLN A 156 14.61 -15.80 -21.57
C GLN A 156 15.14 -16.47 -20.29
N ILE A 157 14.25 -16.78 -19.34
CA ILE A 157 14.60 -17.41 -18.07
C ILE A 157 14.37 -18.91 -18.20
N ALA A 158 15.47 -19.66 -18.33
CA ALA A 158 15.45 -21.11 -18.47
C ALA A 158 15.08 -21.80 -17.15
N ASN A 159 14.58 -23.04 -17.21
CA ASN A 159 14.29 -23.81 -15.98
C ASN A 159 15.55 -24.17 -15.17
N THR A 160 16.72 -24.15 -15.81
CA THR A 160 18.03 -24.33 -15.18
C THR A 160 18.56 -23.06 -14.52
N ASP A 161 17.94 -21.91 -14.78
CA ASP A 161 18.33 -20.65 -14.18
C ASP A 161 17.95 -20.61 -12.69
N ALA A 162 18.85 -20.05 -11.91
CA ALA A 162 18.76 -19.74 -10.50
C ALA A 162 19.53 -18.43 -10.24
N PHE A 163 18.83 -17.30 -10.04
CA PHE A 163 19.44 -15.99 -9.83
C PHE A 163 18.47 -15.03 -9.12
N THR A 164 18.95 -13.85 -8.70
CA THR A 164 18.16 -12.78 -8.08
C THR A 164 18.26 -11.47 -8.87
N LEU A 165 17.13 -10.84 -9.17
CA LEU A 165 17.08 -9.47 -9.70
C LEU A 165 17.26 -8.48 -8.56
N THR A 166 18.27 -7.60 -8.60
CA THR A 166 18.54 -6.64 -7.51
C THR A 166 18.11 -5.20 -7.83
N GLU A 167 17.89 -4.91 -9.10
CA GLU A 167 17.41 -3.62 -9.59
C GLU A 167 15.95 -3.70 -10.03
N ASN A 168 15.33 -2.54 -10.28
CA ASN A 168 14.00 -2.48 -10.86
C ASN A 168 14.03 -3.01 -12.31
N VAL A 169 13.20 -4.00 -12.57
CA VAL A 169 13.03 -4.65 -13.87
C VAL A 169 11.54 -4.77 -14.18
N ASP A 170 11.17 -4.66 -15.44
CA ASP A 170 9.84 -5.03 -15.93
C ASP A 170 9.90 -6.46 -16.50
N LEU A 171 9.00 -7.34 -16.04
CA LEU A 171 8.89 -8.72 -16.50
C LEU A 171 7.74 -8.85 -17.51
N VAL A 172 8.07 -9.21 -18.74
CA VAL A 172 7.10 -9.51 -19.79
C VAL A 172 6.79 -11.00 -19.76
N LEU A 173 5.54 -11.35 -19.48
CA LEU A 173 5.04 -12.73 -19.43
C LEU A 173 4.85 -13.30 -20.85
N GLU A 174 4.58 -14.61 -20.93
CA GLU A 174 4.42 -15.32 -22.21
C GLU A 174 3.22 -14.83 -23.02
N ASP A 175 2.17 -14.35 -22.35
CA ASP A 175 0.98 -13.77 -22.95
C ASP A 175 1.14 -12.29 -23.36
N GLY A 176 2.32 -11.70 -23.13
CA GLY A 176 2.63 -10.30 -23.40
C GLY A 176 2.27 -9.32 -22.28
N THR A 177 1.68 -9.79 -21.18
CA THR A 177 1.41 -8.96 -19.99
C THR A 177 2.74 -8.50 -19.37
N THR A 178 2.84 -7.23 -18.98
CA THR A 178 4.02 -6.70 -18.29
C THR A 178 3.74 -6.51 -16.81
N ILE A 179 4.48 -7.22 -15.95
CA ILE A 179 4.55 -6.95 -14.52
C ILE A 179 5.66 -5.93 -14.30
N LYS A 180 5.28 -4.75 -13.82
CA LYS A 180 6.19 -3.61 -13.71
C LYS A 180 6.97 -3.64 -12.40
N GLN A 181 8.13 -2.97 -12.40
CA GLN A 181 8.88 -2.63 -11.18
C GLN A 181 9.15 -3.83 -10.25
N ILE A 182 9.47 -5.00 -10.79
CA ILE A 182 9.90 -6.13 -9.98
C ILE A 182 11.32 -5.90 -9.48
N LYS A 183 11.55 -6.13 -8.18
CA LYS A 183 12.86 -5.94 -7.53
C LYS A 183 13.02 -6.95 -6.39
N ASN A 184 14.25 -7.45 -6.21
CA ASN A 184 14.62 -8.48 -5.24
C ASN A 184 13.87 -9.81 -5.42
N ILE A 185 13.45 -10.10 -6.66
CA ILE A 185 12.82 -11.37 -7.03
C ILE A 185 13.87 -12.36 -7.46
N SER A 186 13.77 -13.57 -6.92
CA SER A 186 14.61 -14.71 -7.29
C SER A 186 13.87 -15.62 -8.27
N PHE A 187 14.61 -16.23 -9.18
CA PHE A 187 14.13 -17.27 -10.07
C PHE A 187 14.86 -18.55 -9.76
N LYS A 188 14.17 -19.70 -9.78
CA LYS A 188 14.76 -21.04 -9.68
C LYS A 188 13.76 -22.07 -10.20
N GLN A 189 14.22 -23.02 -11.02
CA GLN A 189 13.36 -24.10 -11.53
C GLN A 189 12.11 -23.58 -12.25
N GLY A 190 12.23 -22.45 -12.95
CA GLY A 190 11.11 -21.80 -13.62
C GLY A 190 10.07 -21.14 -12.70
N LYS A 191 10.31 -21.06 -11.39
CA LYS A 191 9.46 -20.33 -10.45
C LYS A 191 10.09 -18.99 -10.06
N ALA A 192 9.27 -17.97 -9.93
CA ALA A 192 9.64 -16.70 -9.30
C ALA A 192 9.30 -16.77 -7.80
N TYR A 193 10.16 -16.22 -6.95
CA TYR A 193 9.94 -16.25 -5.50
C TYR A 193 10.72 -15.15 -4.77
N VAL A 194 10.29 -14.86 -3.55
CA VAL A 194 11.00 -14.00 -2.60
C VAL A 194 11.68 -14.89 -1.56
N LYS A 195 13.01 -14.82 -1.49
CA LYS A 195 13.82 -15.61 -0.54
C LYS A 195 13.41 -15.32 0.90
N LYS A 196 13.46 -16.35 1.75
CA LYS A 196 13.28 -16.21 3.20
C LYS A 196 14.20 -15.13 3.80
N GLY A 197 13.65 -14.31 4.69
CA GLY A 197 14.31 -13.19 5.34
C GLY A 197 14.52 -11.97 4.44
N LYS A 198 13.91 -11.94 3.25
CA LYS A 198 14.03 -10.83 2.29
C LYS A 198 12.69 -10.13 2.07
N GLU A 199 12.79 -8.98 1.43
CA GLU A 199 11.66 -8.20 0.95
C GLU A 199 11.82 -7.93 -0.55
N ALA A 200 10.70 -7.73 -1.22
CA ALA A 200 10.65 -7.50 -2.64
C ALA A 200 9.52 -6.56 -3.03
N THR A 201 9.70 -5.91 -4.18
CA THR A 201 8.65 -5.13 -4.82
C THR A 201 8.18 -5.87 -6.06
N VAL A 202 6.87 -5.94 -6.25
CA VAL A 202 6.23 -6.54 -7.43
C VAL A 202 5.05 -5.65 -7.79
N ASP A 203 5.14 -4.95 -8.93
CA ASP A 203 4.14 -3.97 -9.35
C ASP A 203 3.84 -2.95 -8.23
N ALA A 204 2.58 -2.76 -7.85
CA ALA A 204 2.17 -1.85 -6.77
C ALA A 204 2.12 -2.52 -5.38
N TYR A 205 2.96 -3.53 -5.14
CA TYR A 205 2.99 -4.30 -3.89
C TYR A 205 4.41 -4.43 -3.35
N HIS A 206 4.55 -4.31 -2.02
CA HIS A 206 5.77 -4.64 -1.31
C HIS A 206 5.53 -5.89 -0.46
N LEU A 207 6.37 -6.91 -0.62
CA LEU A 207 6.23 -8.22 0.00
C LEU A 207 7.35 -8.46 1.00
N TYR A 208 7.02 -9.07 2.13
CA TYR A 208 7.99 -9.45 3.15
C TYR A 208 7.93 -10.96 3.40
N ALA A 209 8.96 -11.66 2.94
CA ALA A 209 9.15 -13.09 3.12
C ALA A 209 9.90 -13.37 4.44
N LYS A 210 9.37 -12.87 5.58
CA LYS A 210 10.11 -12.82 6.86
C LYS A 210 10.55 -14.21 7.34
N GLU A 211 9.61 -15.15 7.42
CA GLU A 211 9.83 -16.46 8.04
C GLU A 211 9.98 -17.59 7.03
N ASN A 212 9.43 -17.40 5.83
CA ASN A 212 9.32 -18.40 4.77
C ASN A 212 9.65 -17.77 3.44
N GLU A 213 10.03 -18.60 2.48
CA GLU A 213 9.99 -18.22 1.07
C GLU A 213 8.55 -17.98 0.63
N VAL A 214 8.35 -17.05 -0.31
CA VAL A 214 7.04 -16.75 -0.91
C VAL A 214 7.14 -16.92 -2.41
N THR A 215 6.45 -17.92 -2.96
CA THR A 215 6.38 -18.13 -4.41
C THR A 215 5.46 -17.09 -5.04
N LEU A 216 5.88 -16.56 -6.19
CA LEU A 216 5.12 -15.61 -6.98
C LEU A 216 4.48 -16.30 -8.17
N TYR A 217 3.20 -16.04 -8.34
CA TYR A 217 2.41 -16.50 -9.48
C TYR A 217 1.87 -15.31 -10.25
N PHE A 218 1.87 -15.42 -11.58
CA PHE A 218 1.38 -14.39 -12.47
C PHE A 218 0.35 -14.98 -13.42
N ASN A 219 -0.87 -14.45 -13.39
CA ASN A 219 -2.03 -14.91 -14.16
C ASN A 219 -2.49 -16.36 -13.86
N GLU A 220 -2.08 -16.92 -12.73
CA GLU A 220 -2.42 -18.29 -12.33
C GLU A 220 -2.46 -18.46 -10.80
N LEU A 221 -3.05 -19.55 -10.34
CA LEU A 221 -3.06 -19.97 -8.92
C LEU A 221 -2.13 -21.17 -8.72
N PRO A 222 -1.53 -21.34 -7.52
CA PRO A 222 -0.68 -22.48 -7.25
C PRO A 222 -1.43 -23.82 -7.35
N GLU A 223 -0.78 -24.81 -7.94
CA GLU A 223 -1.24 -26.20 -7.92
C GLU A 223 -0.85 -26.95 -6.63
N SER A 224 0.17 -26.44 -5.91
CA SER A 224 0.74 -27.06 -4.71
C SER A 224 0.49 -26.24 -3.44
N GLN A 225 0.46 -26.88 -2.27
CA GLN A 225 0.45 -26.18 -0.99
C GLN A 225 1.82 -25.57 -0.69
N GLU A 226 1.95 -24.26 -0.94
CA GLU A 226 3.11 -23.46 -0.59
C GLU A 226 2.68 -22.05 -0.15
N ASN A 227 3.61 -21.26 0.39
CA ASN A 227 3.35 -19.85 0.68
C ASN A 227 3.42 -19.07 -0.63
N TYR A 228 2.39 -18.30 -0.95
CA TYR A 228 2.31 -17.67 -2.25
C TYR A 228 1.66 -16.29 -2.23
N PHE A 229 2.04 -15.51 -3.25
CA PHE A 229 1.37 -14.30 -3.69
C PHE A 229 1.13 -14.41 -5.20
N SER A 230 -0.14 -14.34 -5.60
CA SER A 230 -0.56 -14.40 -7.00
C SER A 230 -1.15 -13.06 -7.44
N ILE A 231 -0.69 -12.56 -8.58
CA ILE A 231 -1.33 -11.48 -9.32
C ILE A 231 -2.19 -12.10 -10.42
N LEU A 232 -3.49 -11.83 -10.38
CA LEU A 232 -4.49 -12.33 -11.31
C LEU A 232 -5.03 -11.16 -12.16
N PRO A 233 -5.63 -11.43 -13.34
CA PRO A 233 -6.22 -10.37 -14.16
C PRO A 233 -7.23 -9.50 -13.42
N GLU A 234 -8.02 -10.11 -12.53
CA GLU A 234 -9.07 -9.44 -11.76
C GLU A 234 -8.65 -9.08 -10.32
N GLY A 235 -7.39 -9.29 -9.91
CA GLY A 235 -6.95 -8.92 -8.56
C GLY A 235 -5.76 -9.71 -8.03
N ILE A 236 -5.81 -10.14 -6.77
CA ILE A 236 -4.72 -10.87 -6.13
C ILE A 236 -5.23 -12.05 -5.30
N SER A 237 -4.37 -13.04 -5.08
CA SER A 237 -4.61 -14.13 -4.12
C SER A 237 -3.37 -14.34 -3.27
N ILE A 238 -3.58 -14.51 -1.97
CA ILE A 238 -2.53 -14.72 -0.98
C ILE A 238 -2.88 -16.00 -0.22
N GLY A 239 -1.89 -16.85 0.02
CA GLY A 239 -2.11 -18.01 0.87
C GLY A 239 -0.83 -18.55 1.47
N THR A 240 -1.01 -19.37 2.50
CA THR A 240 0.09 -19.91 3.30
C THR A 240 -0.03 -21.41 3.52
N THR A 241 1.08 -22.03 3.91
CA THR A 241 1.08 -23.35 4.54
C THR A 241 0.76 -23.24 6.02
N GLU A 242 0.50 -24.35 6.72
CA GLU A 242 0.13 -24.38 8.16
C GLU A 242 1.15 -23.72 9.10
N SER A 243 2.41 -23.61 8.69
CA SER A 243 3.47 -22.91 9.44
C SER A 243 3.94 -21.64 8.75
N GLY A 244 3.14 -21.17 7.79
CA GLY A 244 3.47 -20.15 6.82
C GLY A 244 3.01 -18.76 7.25
N LEU A 245 3.63 -17.76 6.64
CA LEU A 245 3.38 -16.35 6.85
C LEU A 245 3.74 -15.60 5.57
N VAL A 246 2.77 -14.89 5.01
CA VAL A 246 2.94 -13.96 3.89
C VAL A 246 2.45 -12.59 4.34
N HIS A 247 3.30 -11.57 4.16
CA HIS A 247 3.00 -10.19 4.50
C HIS A 247 3.15 -9.32 3.24
N VAL A 248 2.10 -8.57 2.91
CA VAL A 248 2.00 -7.75 1.70
C VAL A 248 1.46 -6.38 2.07
N ASP A 249 2.17 -5.33 1.65
CA ASP A 249 1.75 -3.94 1.74
C ASP A 249 1.45 -3.43 0.32
N PRO A 250 0.17 -3.32 -0.08
CA PRO A 250 -0.21 -2.50 -1.24
C PRO A 250 0.32 -1.06 -1.09
N GLN A 251 0.94 -0.54 -2.14
CA GLN A 251 1.63 0.76 -2.11
C GLN A 251 0.70 1.90 -2.58
N PRO A 252 0.97 3.17 -2.18
CA PRO A 252 0.29 4.33 -2.74
C PRO A 252 0.26 4.30 -4.28
N GLY A 253 -0.90 4.59 -4.87
CA GLY A 253 -1.15 4.45 -6.31
C GLY A 253 -1.68 3.08 -6.73
N ASN A 254 -1.82 2.12 -5.82
CA ASN A 254 -2.40 0.82 -6.11
C ASN A 254 -3.85 0.96 -6.59
N LYS A 255 -4.09 0.54 -7.84
CA LYS A 255 -5.39 0.67 -8.51
C LYS A 255 -6.45 -0.29 -7.97
N LEU A 256 -6.08 -1.53 -7.66
CA LEU A 256 -7.00 -2.53 -7.11
C LEU A 256 -7.68 -2.03 -5.83
N PHE A 257 -6.90 -1.37 -4.98
CA PHE A 257 -7.36 -0.81 -3.72
C PHE A 257 -7.78 0.66 -3.79
N ALA A 258 -7.80 1.27 -4.98
CA ALA A 258 -8.10 2.67 -5.19
C ALA A 258 -7.32 3.61 -4.24
N MET A 259 -6.04 3.31 -3.98
CA MET A 259 -5.14 4.09 -3.12
C MET A 259 -4.64 5.35 -3.86
N VAL A 260 -5.58 6.18 -4.29
CA VAL A 260 -5.38 7.36 -5.14
C VAL A 260 -6.28 8.50 -4.70
N LYS A 261 -5.82 9.73 -4.97
CA LYS A 261 -6.60 10.96 -4.85
C LYS A 261 -6.80 11.64 -6.20
N ARG A 262 -7.79 12.53 -6.26
CA ARG A 262 -7.99 13.41 -7.42
C ARG A 262 -7.00 14.57 -7.39
N ASN A 263 -6.40 14.82 -8.55
CA ASN A 263 -5.55 15.97 -8.83
C ASN A 263 -6.26 16.88 -9.84
N TYR A 264 -6.59 18.09 -9.39
CA TYR A 264 -7.35 19.09 -10.15
C TYR A 264 -6.47 20.01 -11.02
N ALA A 265 -5.19 19.67 -11.22
CA ALA A 265 -4.31 20.40 -12.14
C ALA A 265 -4.77 20.34 -13.60
N THR A 266 -5.59 19.36 -13.97
CA THR A 266 -6.19 19.18 -15.30
C THR A 266 -7.69 18.97 -15.21
N LEU A 267 -8.42 19.25 -16.30
CA LEU A 267 -9.85 18.90 -16.42
C LEU A 267 -10.05 17.93 -17.60
N PRO A 268 -10.62 16.73 -17.40
CA PRO A 268 -11.06 16.18 -16.10
C PRO A 268 -9.89 15.94 -15.12
N PRO A 269 -10.17 15.89 -13.79
CA PRO A 269 -9.14 15.62 -12.79
C PRO A 269 -8.42 14.30 -13.05
N SER A 270 -7.10 14.29 -12.86
CA SER A 270 -6.30 13.07 -12.94
C SER A 270 -6.28 12.33 -11.59
N LEU A 271 -5.98 11.04 -11.59
CA LEU A 271 -5.77 10.26 -10.37
C LEU A 271 -4.28 10.13 -10.10
N VAL A 272 -3.86 10.44 -8.88
CA VAL A 272 -2.46 10.36 -8.43
C VAL A 272 -2.37 9.59 -7.11
N PRO A 273 -1.22 8.96 -6.78
CA PRO A 273 -1.01 8.34 -5.48
C PRO A 273 -1.28 9.30 -4.31
N ASP A 274 -1.77 8.76 -3.19
CA ASP A 274 -1.84 9.48 -1.92
C ASP A 274 -1.05 8.70 -0.84
N ASP A 275 0.00 9.32 -0.32
CA ASP A 275 0.91 8.67 0.63
C ASP A 275 0.28 8.44 2.03
N ARG A 276 -0.91 9.00 2.28
CA ARG A 276 -1.67 8.77 3.52
C ARG A 276 -2.42 7.45 3.54
N ASP A 277 -2.66 6.85 2.37
CA ASP A 277 -3.33 5.56 2.29
C ASP A 277 -2.42 4.46 2.82
N THR A 278 -2.88 3.76 3.86
CA THR A 278 -2.12 2.66 4.44
C THR A 278 -2.94 1.38 4.42
N LEU A 279 -2.35 0.32 3.88
CA LEU A 279 -2.91 -1.01 3.87
C LEU A 279 -1.80 -2.03 4.02
N SER A 280 -2.00 -2.96 4.95
CA SER A 280 -1.09 -4.07 5.21
C SER A 280 -1.92 -5.33 5.41
N ILE A 281 -1.57 -6.39 4.71
CA ILE A 281 -2.26 -7.67 4.70
C ILE A 281 -1.28 -8.76 5.12
N GLN A 282 -1.62 -9.49 6.17
CA GLN A 282 -0.86 -10.60 6.69
C GLN A 282 -1.73 -11.85 6.66
N VAL A 283 -1.25 -12.92 6.04
CA VAL A 283 -1.92 -14.23 6.02
C VAL A 283 -0.97 -15.23 6.67
N SER A 284 -1.47 -16.07 7.58
CA SER A 284 -0.67 -17.07 8.28
C SER A 284 -1.41 -18.38 8.54
N ASP A 285 -0.65 -19.38 8.99
CA ASP A 285 -1.13 -20.62 9.59
C ASP A 285 -2.07 -21.43 8.68
N GLY A 286 -1.81 -21.41 7.37
CA GLY A 286 -2.54 -22.19 6.37
C GLY A 286 -3.70 -21.45 5.73
N ASP A 287 -3.98 -20.21 6.13
CA ASP A 287 -5.10 -19.45 5.59
C ASP A 287 -4.85 -18.91 4.18
N GLY A 288 -5.91 -18.33 3.63
CA GLY A 288 -5.88 -17.66 2.34
C GLY A 288 -6.89 -16.53 2.23
N LEU A 289 -6.59 -15.61 1.33
CA LEU A 289 -7.39 -14.45 1.03
C LEU A 289 -7.34 -14.18 -0.47
N GLN A 290 -8.50 -13.88 -1.05
CA GLN A 290 -8.61 -13.45 -2.43
C GLN A 290 -9.17 -12.03 -2.47
N VAL A 291 -8.60 -11.19 -3.32
CA VAL A 291 -9.08 -9.83 -3.56
C VAL A 291 -9.48 -9.73 -5.02
N THR A 292 -10.72 -9.33 -5.27
CA THR A 292 -11.27 -9.17 -6.61
C THR A 292 -11.63 -7.71 -6.83
N SER A 293 -11.16 -7.15 -7.95
CA SER A 293 -11.54 -5.83 -8.44
C SER A 293 -13.02 -5.83 -8.80
N ARG A 294 -13.69 -4.74 -8.44
CA ARG A 294 -15.06 -4.45 -8.89
C ARG A 294 -15.14 -3.07 -9.53
N GLU A 295 -14.00 -2.57 -10.02
CA GLU A 295 -13.84 -1.23 -10.59
C GLU A 295 -14.78 -1.01 -11.78
N GLU A 296 -14.91 -1.99 -12.68
CA GLU A 296 -15.81 -1.90 -13.84
C GLU A 296 -17.29 -1.73 -13.44
N SER A 297 -17.66 -2.19 -12.25
CA SER A 297 -19.00 -2.02 -11.67
C SER A 297 -19.12 -0.78 -10.78
N GLY A 298 -18.05 0.03 -10.64
CA GLY A 298 -18.01 1.21 -9.79
C GLY A 298 -17.94 0.90 -8.29
N PHE A 299 -17.58 -0.32 -7.91
CA PHE A 299 -17.50 -0.76 -6.51
C PHE A 299 -16.06 -0.99 -6.03
N THR A 300 -15.82 -0.67 -4.77
CA THR A 300 -14.57 -0.96 -4.02
C THR A 300 -14.19 -2.44 -4.14
N PRO A 301 -12.91 -2.83 -3.99
CA PRO A 301 -12.52 -4.23 -4.09
C PRO A 301 -13.25 -5.11 -3.06
N LEU A 302 -13.49 -6.36 -3.44
CA LEU A 302 -14.03 -7.39 -2.55
C LEU A 302 -12.89 -8.30 -2.09
N ILE A 303 -12.70 -8.36 -0.78
CA ILE A 303 -11.83 -9.29 -0.10
C ILE A 303 -12.68 -10.48 0.37
N THR A 304 -12.36 -11.68 -0.11
CA THR A 304 -12.99 -12.94 0.31
C THR A 304 -11.98 -13.76 1.11
N HIS A 305 -12.33 -14.03 2.36
CA HIS A 305 -11.54 -14.91 3.22
C HIS A 305 -11.84 -16.38 2.91
N GLN A 306 -10.79 -17.20 2.80
CA GLN A 306 -10.94 -18.61 2.42
C GLN A 306 -11.20 -19.54 3.62
N ASP A 307 -10.96 -19.07 4.85
CA ASP A 307 -11.27 -19.75 6.12
C ASP A 307 -10.72 -21.18 6.21
N LYS A 308 -9.39 -21.32 6.14
CA LYS A 308 -8.70 -22.62 6.18
C LYS A 308 -8.12 -22.99 7.55
N ASN A 309 -8.73 -22.50 8.63
CA ASN A 309 -8.30 -22.65 10.03
C ASN A 309 -7.00 -21.89 10.40
N GLY A 310 -6.56 -20.94 9.58
CA GLY A 310 -5.43 -20.08 9.89
C GLY A 310 -5.88 -18.71 10.38
N ALA A 311 -5.07 -17.69 10.10
CA ALA A 311 -5.35 -16.32 10.46
C ALA A 311 -5.07 -15.35 9.32
N VAL A 312 -5.89 -14.31 9.23
CA VAL A 312 -5.64 -13.13 8.39
C VAL A 312 -5.71 -11.86 9.23
N GLN A 313 -4.70 -11.01 9.13
CA GLN A 313 -4.72 -9.66 9.70
C GLN A 313 -4.68 -8.63 8.57
N ILE A 314 -5.65 -7.71 8.56
CA ILE A 314 -5.67 -6.56 7.67
C ILE A 314 -5.57 -5.31 8.53
N ARG A 315 -4.52 -4.50 8.32
CA ARG A 315 -4.35 -3.21 8.98
C ARG A 315 -4.53 -2.11 7.96
N THR A 316 -5.34 -1.11 8.29
CA THR A 316 -5.57 0.02 7.39
C THR A 316 -5.90 1.30 8.15
N GLY A 317 -5.22 2.39 7.80
CA GLY A 317 -5.31 3.65 8.53
C GLY A 317 -5.01 3.43 10.01
N ARG A 318 -6.00 3.75 10.86
CA ARG A 318 -5.91 3.56 12.31
C ARG A 318 -6.63 2.31 12.83
N MET A 319 -7.04 1.40 11.94
CA MET A 319 -7.84 0.21 12.28
C MET A 319 -7.10 -1.08 11.94
N ALA A 320 -7.46 -2.16 12.64
CA ALA A 320 -7.05 -3.50 12.26
C ALA A 320 -8.22 -4.48 12.35
N PHE A 321 -8.24 -5.43 11.42
CA PHE A 321 -9.21 -6.50 11.34
C PHE A 321 -8.48 -7.83 11.40
N HIS A 322 -8.94 -8.72 12.27
CA HIS A 322 -8.40 -10.06 12.44
C HIS A 322 -9.48 -11.06 12.06
N LEU A 323 -9.16 -11.96 11.14
CA LEU A 323 -10.02 -13.06 10.72
C LEU A 323 -9.43 -14.36 11.21
N GLU A 324 -10.12 -14.98 12.15
CA GLU A 324 -9.71 -16.25 12.77
C GLU A 324 -10.97 -17.03 13.14
N TYR A 325 -10.95 -18.35 12.93
CA TYR A 325 -12.05 -19.26 13.29
C TYR A 325 -13.43 -18.81 12.73
N GLY A 326 -13.44 -18.38 11.46
CA GLY A 326 -14.63 -17.90 10.77
C GLY A 326 -15.27 -16.63 11.33
N LYS A 327 -14.55 -15.81 12.10
CA LYS A 327 -15.04 -14.56 12.69
C LYS A 327 -14.20 -13.37 12.27
N ILE A 328 -14.82 -12.20 12.20
CA ILE A 328 -14.14 -10.91 12.03
C ILE A 328 -14.07 -10.24 13.41
N LEU A 329 -12.86 -10.04 13.92
CA LEU A 329 -12.57 -9.25 15.11
C LEU A 329 -12.05 -7.88 14.68
N VAL A 330 -12.61 -6.83 15.25
CA VAL A 330 -12.22 -5.45 14.92
C VAL A 330 -11.46 -4.84 16.08
N SER A 331 -10.24 -4.40 15.81
CA SER A 331 -9.44 -3.57 16.70
C SER A 331 -9.69 -2.11 16.36
N GLN A 332 -10.42 -1.40 17.22
CA GLN A 332 -10.70 0.02 17.06
C GLN A 332 -9.43 0.86 17.18
N SER A 333 -9.44 2.03 16.54
CA SER A 333 -8.36 3.02 16.66
C SER A 333 -8.24 3.50 18.11
N LYS A 334 -7.02 3.82 18.54
CA LYS A 334 -6.83 4.52 19.82
C LYS A 334 -7.33 5.96 19.69
N PRO A 335 -7.95 6.54 20.73
CA PRO A 335 -8.33 7.95 20.77
C PRO A 335 -7.16 8.88 20.45
N LEU A 336 -7.45 10.01 19.82
CA LEU A 336 -6.46 11.01 19.46
C LEU A 336 -5.96 11.74 20.71
N PRO A 337 -4.64 11.99 20.85
CA PRO A 337 -4.10 12.67 22.02
C PRO A 337 -4.57 14.12 22.10
N PHE A 338 -4.82 14.61 23.32
CA PHE A 338 -5.17 16.00 23.61
C PHE A 338 -3.97 16.86 24.02
N ASP A 339 -2.91 16.22 24.50
CA ASP A 339 -1.72 16.82 25.09
C ASP A 339 -0.60 17.09 24.08
N LYS A 340 -0.78 16.67 22.83
CA LYS A 340 0.23 16.79 21.76
C LYS A 340 -0.44 17.17 20.44
N PRO A 341 0.26 17.89 19.55
CA PRO A 341 -0.18 18.10 18.18
C PRO A 341 -0.41 16.76 17.48
N LEU A 342 -1.44 16.68 16.65
CA LEU A 342 -1.67 15.50 15.83
C LEU A 342 -0.59 15.44 14.74
N GLU A 343 0.16 14.34 14.75
CA GLU A 343 0.95 13.92 13.60
C GLU A 343 0.01 13.50 12.45
N GLU A 344 0.59 13.22 11.28
CA GLU A 344 -0.15 12.74 10.11
C GLU A 344 -1.12 11.62 10.48
N ILE A 345 -2.39 11.82 10.15
CA ILE A 345 -3.46 10.85 10.45
C ILE A 345 -3.58 9.96 9.22
N PRO A 346 -3.11 8.70 9.26
CA PRO A 346 -3.16 7.83 8.10
C PRO A 346 -4.61 7.54 7.76
N SER A 347 -4.92 7.53 6.46
CA SER A 347 -6.22 7.16 5.94
C SER A 347 -6.33 5.65 5.82
N SER A 348 -7.53 5.14 6.05
CA SER A 348 -7.85 3.75 5.72
C SER A 348 -8.12 3.62 4.22
N VAL A 349 -8.11 2.39 3.74
CA VAL A 349 -8.46 2.01 2.39
C VAL A 349 -9.89 1.47 2.38
N ALA A 350 -10.66 1.86 1.36
CA ALA A 350 -12.03 1.42 1.19
C ALA A 350 -12.09 0.05 0.49
N PHE A 351 -12.68 -0.94 1.17
CA PHE A 351 -12.93 -2.28 0.65
C PHE A 351 -14.15 -2.91 1.32
N GLU A 352 -14.67 -3.97 0.71
CA GLU A 352 -15.57 -4.90 1.39
C GLU A 352 -14.83 -6.19 1.70
N LEU A 353 -15.06 -6.75 2.88
CA LEU A 353 -14.50 -7.99 3.36
C LEU A 353 -15.65 -8.92 3.77
N THR A 354 -15.74 -10.09 3.13
CA THR A 354 -16.80 -11.06 3.40
C THR A 354 -16.26 -12.28 4.17
N GLN A 355 -17.02 -12.68 5.19
CA GLN A 355 -16.84 -13.92 5.93
C GLN A 355 -18.22 -14.54 6.20
N GLY A 356 -18.57 -15.58 5.44
CA GLY A 356 -19.89 -16.18 5.48
C GLY A 356 -21.00 -15.16 5.19
N ALA A 357 -21.96 -15.01 6.10
CA ALA A 357 -23.06 -14.04 6.00
C ALA A 357 -22.72 -12.63 6.53
N THR A 358 -21.48 -12.41 6.95
CA THR A 358 -21.02 -11.15 7.54
C THR A 358 -20.16 -10.39 6.51
N THR A 359 -20.43 -9.10 6.36
CA THR A 359 -19.66 -8.20 5.51
C THR A 359 -19.13 -7.05 6.35
N LEU A 360 -17.83 -6.88 6.41
CA LEU A 360 -17.19 -5.66 6.88
C LEU A 360 -16.99 -4.73 5.68
N ARG A 361 -17.35 -3.46 5.82
CA ARG A 361 -17.14 -2.45 4.80
C ARG A 361 -16.40 -1.27 5.40
N THR A 362 -15.33 -0.84 4.75
CA THR A 362 -14.51 0.30 5.16
C THR A 362 -14.68 1.47 4.20
N SER A 363 -14.39 2.68 4.67
CA SER A 363 -14.24 3.87 3.83
C SER A 363 -12.77 4.30 3.74
N SER A 364 -12.46 5.33 2.95
CA SER A 364 -11.15 5.99 2.93
C SER A 364 -10.87 6.88 4.16
N SER A 365 -11.79 6.86 5.13
CA SER A 365 -11.91 7.89 6.16
C SER A 365 -11.89 7.32 7.58
N ASN A 366 -11.15 6.23 7.81
CA ASN A 366 -11.04 5.55 9.10
C ASN A 366 -12.37 5.10 9.72
N ARG A 367 -13.38 4.83 8.88
CA ARG A 367 -14.70 4.35 9.30
C ARG A 367 -14.96 2.97 8.75
N PHE A 368 -15.72 2.18 9.51
CA PHE A 368 -16.25 0.91 9.04
C PHE A 368 -17.68 0.70 9.50
N VAL A 369 -18.38 -0.18 8.79
CA VAL A 369 -19.63 -0.80 9.21
C VAL A 369 -19.52 -2.31 9.09
N LEU A 370 -20.12 -3.02 10.03
CA LEU A 370 -20.29 -4.46 10.01
C LEU A 370 -21.76 -4.74 9.67
N LEU A 371 -21.96 -5.52 8.63
CA LEU A 371 -23.26 -5.87 8.08
C LEU A 371 -23.50 -7.37 8.27
N ARG A 372 -24.73 -7.75 8.62
CA ARG A 372 -25.21 -9.12 8.55
C ARG A 372 -26.45 -9.13 7.67
N SER A 373 -26.37 -9.82 6.52
CA SER A 373 -27.45 -9.81 5.51
C SER A 373 -27.90 -8.38 5.17
N ASP A 374 -26.93 -7.52 4.84
CA ASP A 374 -27.09 -6.09 4.49
C ASP A 374 -27.64 -5.18 5.60
N THR A 375 -27.88 -5.71 6.80
CA THR A 375 -28.28 -4.90 7.95
C THR A 375 -27.07 -4.52 8.78
N GLU A 376 -26.89 -3.22 9.05
CA GLU A 376 -25.84 -2.71 9.94
C GLU A 376 -26.06 -3.20 11.37
N ILE A 377 -25.05 -3.86 11.94
CA ILE A 377 -25.06 -4.39 13.29
C ILE A 377 -24.03 -3.74 14.21
N ALA A 378 -22.98 -3.13 13.65
CA ALA A 378 -21.96 -2.37 14.38
C ALA A 378 -21.20 -1.45 13.41
N GLY A 379 -20.53 -0.42 13.93
CA GLY A 379 -19.69 0.46 13.11
C GLY A 379 -19.11 1.62 13.90
N THR A 380 -18.16 2.33 13.27
CA THR A 380 -17.57 3.59 13.75
C THR A 380 -17.96 4.77 12.85
N ASN A 381 -18.93 4.56 11.98
CA ASN A 381 -19.43 5.53 11.01
C ASN A 381 -20.08 6.77 11.64
N MET A 382 -20.59 6.68 12.88
CA MET A 382 -21.22 7.79 13.62
C MET A 382 -22.32 8.54 12.84
N GLY A 383 -23.07 7.81 12.01
CA GLY A 383 -24.12 8.37 11.14
C GLY A 383 -23.63 8.93 9.80
N LEU A 384 -22.34 8.86 9.52
CA LEU A 384 -21.74 9.21 8.22
C LEU A 384 -21.75 8.02 7.27
N ARG A 385 -21.74 8.30 5.96
CA ARG A 385 -21.89 7.24 4.95
C ARG A 385 -20.64 6.36 4.86
N VAL A 386 -20.84 5.04 4.88
CA VAL A 386 -19.85 4.02 4.51
C VAL A 386 -20.44 3.19 3.36
N SER A 387 -19.95 3.42 2.14
CA SER A 387 -20.52 2.88 0.91
C SER A 387 -19.67 1.72 0.37
N ASN A 388 -20.15 0.99 -0.63
CA ASN A 388 -19.30 0.13 -1.44
C ASN A 388 -18.88 0.81 -2.76
N SER A 389 -19.41 1.99 -3.08
CA SER A 389 -19.05 2.74 -4.29
C SER A 389 -17.64 3.32 -4.19
N ILE A 390 -16.85 3.19 -5.26
CA ILE A 390 -15.52 3.80 -5.38
C ILE A 390 -15.63 5.32 -5.27
N ASP A 391 -16.58 5.95 -5.96
CA ASP A 391 -16.70 7.41 -5.98
C ASP A 391 -17.00 8.01 -4.61
N VAL A 392 -17.81 7.30 -3.81
CA VAL A 392 -18.18 7.75 -2.46
C VAL A 392 -17.00 7.58 -1.51
N ASN A 393 -16.27 6.46 -1.60
CA ASN A 393 -15.15 6.18 -0.70
C ASN A 393 -13.77 6.45 -1.29
N SER A 394 -13.67 7.18 -2.40
CA SER A 394 -12.39 7.68 -2.88
C SER A 394 -11.77 8.53 -1.77
N MET A 395 -10.45 8.59 -1.69
CA MET A 395 -9.79 9.55 -0.81
C MET A 395 -10.37 10.95 -1.07
N LYS A 396 -10.85 11.62 -0.02
CA LYS A 396 -11.38 12.98 -0.11
C LYS A 396 -10.32 13.97 0.35
N THR A 397 -10.12 15.00 -0.44
CA THR A 397 -9.16 16.08 -0.20
C THR A 397 -9.87 17.42 -0.08
N ARG A 398 -9.18 18.40 0.48
CA ARG A 398 -9.68 19.79 0.52
C ARG A 398 -9.98 20.31 -0.88
N GLU A 399 -9.17 19.92 -1.86
CA GLU A 399 -9.32 20.29 -3.26
C GLU A 399 -10.63 19.74 -3.86
N ASP A 400 -11.10 18.55 -3.43
CA ASP A 400 -12.43 18.03 -3.81
C ASP A 400 -13.55 18.98 -3.34
N LEU A 401 -13.46 19.48 -2.10
CA LEU A 401 -14.44 20.44 -1.57
C LEU A 401 -14.40 21.78 -2.29
N GLN A 402 -13.21 22.31 -2.57
CA GLN A 402 -13.03 23.57 -3.30
C GLN A 402 -13.59 23.49 -4.72
N PHE A 403 -13.36 22.36 -5.39
CA PHE A 403 -13.90 22.13 -6.73
C PHE A 403 -15.43 22.00 -6.71
N LYS A 404 -16.00 21.29 -5.72
CA LYS A 404 -17.44 21.05 -5.62
C LYS A 404 -18.22 22.27 -5.12
N TYR A 405 -17.64 23.10 -4.25
CA TYR A 405 -18.28 24.25 -3.62
C TYR A 405 -17.45 25.54 -3.81
N PRO A 406 -17.33 26.07 -5.04
CA PRO A 406 -16.45 27.21 -5.35
C PRO A 406 -16.84 28.53 -4.68
N ALA A 407 -18.06 28.63 -4.14
CA ALA A 407 -18.52 29.81 -3.40
C ALA A 407 -18.06 29.83 -1.93
N LEU A 408 -17.51 28.72 -1.43
CA LEU A 408 -17.06 28.57 -0.05
C LEU A 408 -15.53 28.56 -0.01
N THR A 409 -14.97 29.17 1.04
CA THR A 409 -13.54 29.09 1.32
C THR A 409 -13.22 27.84 2.14
N PHE A 410 -12.11 27.16 1.82
CA PHE A 410 -11.63 26.00 2.56
C PHE A 410 -10.16 26.22 2.89
N ALA A 411 -9.88 26.63 4.12
CA ALA A 411 -8.57 27.04 4.59
C ALA A 411 -8.02 26.10 5.66
N ILE A 412 -6.70 26.10 5.87
CA ILE A 412 -6.04 25.42 6.98
C ILE A 412 -5.47 26.48 7.92
N LYS A 413 -5.86 26.37 9.19
CA LYS A 413 -5.47 27.32 10.22
C LYS A 413 -3.95 27.42 10.33
N ASP A 414 -3.44 28.65 10.38
CA ASP A 414 -2.03 29.00 10.55
C ASP A 414 -1.07 28.42 9.49
N VAL A 415 -1.58 27.87 8.38
CA VAL A 415 -0.74 27.32 7.29
C VAL A 415 -0.91 28.10 6.00
N ASP A 416 -2.15 28.37 5.58
CA ASP A 416 -2.38 29.04 4.29
C ASP A 416 -1.86 30.48 4.29
N ALA A 417 -1.98 31.20 5.41
CA ALA A 417 -1.45 32.55 5.54
C ALA A 417 0.09 32.58 5.48
N GLU A 418 0.76 31.59 6.07
CA GLU A 418 2.22 31.49 6.07
C GLU A 418 2.75 31.11 4.68
N ILE A 419 2.08 30.18 3.99
CA ILE A 419 2.40 29.83 2.60
C ILE A 419 2.29 31.06 1.71
N GLN A 420 1.19 31.81 1.81
CA GLN A 420 0.99 33.01 1.00
C GLN A 420 2.08 34.07 1.26
N GLN A 421 2.49 34.28 2.51
CA GLN A 421 3.58 35.18 2.86
C GLN A 421 4.91 34.74 2.26
N ILE A 422 5.22 33.44 2.31
CA ILE A 422 6.47 32.90 1.74
C ILE A 422 6.45 32.98 0.21
N GLU A 423 5.33 32.65 -0.44
CA GLU A 423 5.18 32.75 -1.90
C GLU A 423 5.33 34.19 -2.39
N THR A 424 4.73 35.17 -1.70
CA THR A 424 4.93 36.59 -1.99
C THR A 424 6.39 37.00 -1.82
N ALA A 425 7.06 36.58 -0.73
CA ALA A 425 8.46 36.88 -0.52
C ALA A 425 9.37 36.28 -1.61
N LEU A 426 9.10 35.05 -2.06
CA LEU A 426 9.83 34.42 -3.16
C LEU A 426 9.63 35.15 -4.49
N GLN A 427 8.41 35.63 -4.76
CA GLN A 427 8.12 36.45 -5.94
C GLN A 427 8.87 37.80 -5.88
N GLU A 428 8.88 38.46 -4.73
CA GLU A 428 9.62 39.72 -4.54
C GLU A 428 11.13 39.54 -4.70
N ILE A 429 11.69 38.39 -4.27
CA ILE A 429 13.09 38.03 -4.53
C ILE A 429 13.33 37.84 -6.04
N ALA A 430 12.44 37.12 -6.74
CA ALA A 430 12.55 36.91 -8.18
C ALA A 430 12.47 38.22 -8.98
N GLU A 431 11.72 39.20 -8.48
CA GLU A 431 11.60 40.55 -9.04
C GLU A 431 12.76 41.49 -8.61
N GLY A 432 13.72 41.02 -7.81
CA GLY A 432 14.87 41.80 -7.34
C GLY A 432 14.55 42.83 -6.26
N LYS A 433 13.37 42.72 -5.61
CA LYS A 433 12.91 43.62 -4.54
C LYS A 433 13.41 43.22 -3.15
N LEU A 434 13.88 41.99 -2.99
CA LEU A 434 14.48 41.46 -1.75
C LEU A 434 15.82 40.74 -2.01
N GLU A 435 16.66 40.66 -0.97
CA GLU A 435 17.95 39.98 -1.06
C GLU A 435 17.81 38.45 -1.26
N ALA A 436 18.55 37.92 -2.24
CA ALA A 436 18.54 36.49 -2.58
C ALA A 436 19.06 35.55 -1.47
N LEU A 437 19.76 36.06 -0.45
CA LEU A 437 20.23 35.28 0.70
C LEU A 437 19.09 34.75 1.58
N LEU A 438 17.88 35.33 1.50
CA LEU A 438 16.69 34.85 2.21
C LEU A 438 16.09 33.56 1.62
N THR A 439 16.40 33.25 0.35
CA THR A 439 15.84 32.09 -0.37
C THR A 439 16.26 30.74 0.24
N LEU A 440 17.44 30.66 0.88
CA LEU A 440 18.00 29.42 1.43
C LEU A 440 17.19 28.84 2.60
N GLY A 441 16.45 29.66 3.34
CA GLY A 441 15.56 29.22 4.43
C GLY A 441 14.09 29.12 4.01
N LEU A 442 13.65 29.86 2.98
CA LEU A 442 12.26 29.96 2.58
C LEU A 442 11.78 28.78 1.73
N VAL A 443 12.60 28.28 0.79
CA VAL A 443 12.20 27.14 -0.06
C VAL A 443 12.01 25.85 0.76
N PRO A 444 12.95 25.44 1.63
CA PRO A 444 12.72 24.27 2.49
C PRO A 444 11.51 24.44 3.43
N ARG A 445 11.27 25.67 3.91
CA ARG A 445 10.11 25.99 4.75
C ARG A 445 8.80 25.93 3.99
N LEU A 446 8.75 26.42 2.75
CA LEU A 446 7.59 26.32 1.87
C LEU A 446 7.25 24.87 1.56
N GLU A 447 8.24 24.05 1.21
CA GLU A 447 8.04 22.62 0.96
C GLU A 447 7.56 21.90 2.23
N HIS A 448 8.15 22.20 3.39
CA HIS A 448 7.66 21.69 4.67
C HIS A 448 6.20 22.09 4.98
N LEU A 449 5.83 23.34 4.75
CA LEU A 449 4.46 23.82 4.96
C LEU A 449 3.47 23.19 3.98
N LYS A 450 3.87 22.97 2.71
CA LYS A 450 3.05 22.23 1.74
C LYS A 450 2.84 20.77 2.17
N THR A 451 3.85 20.12 2.72
CA THR A 451 3.72 18.78 3.32
C THR A 451 2.76 18.80 4.52
N ILE A 452 2.93 19.74 5.45
CA ILE A 452 2.02 19.93 6.61
C ILE A 452 0.58 20.21 6.15
N LYS A 453 0.41 21.00 5.09
CA LYS A 453 -0.90 21.35 4.50
C LYS A 453 -1.67 20.08 4.08
N ILE A 454 -0.98 19.09 3.54
CA ILE A 454 -1.57 17.80 3.12
C ILE A 454 -1.89 16.93 4.34
N GLN A 455 -1.08 17.03 5.40
CA GLN A 455 -1.17 16.18 6.60
C GLN A 455 -2.21 16.65 7.63
N LYS A 456 -2.53 17.96 7.67
CA LYS A 456 -3.46 18.54 8.67
C LYS A 456 -4.95 18.35 8.38
N VAL A 457 -5.32 17.93 7.16
CA VAL A 457 -6.71 17.72 6.77
C VAL A 457 -6.93 16.25 6.43
N SER A 458 -7.52 15.51 7.36
CA SER A 458 -7.85 14.11 7.14
C SER A 458 -8.98 13.98 6.10
N SER A 459 -9.04 12.84 5.41
CA SER A 459 -10.16 12.54 4.52
C SER A 459 -11.48 12.34 5.25
N ASN A 460 -11.43 11.96 6.54
CA ASN A 460 -12.62 11.82 7.37
C ASN A 460 -13.31 13.15 7.61
N LEU A 461 -12.54 14.18 7.95
CA LEU A 461 -13.05 15.53 8.14
C LEU A 461 -13.58 16.12 6.82
N VAL A 462 -12.88 15.92 5.71
CA VAL A 462 -13.34 16.38 4.38
C VAL A 462 -14.66 15.74 4.00
N GLN A 463 -14.77 14.41 4.13
CA GLN A 463 -16.00 13.70 3.79
C GLN A 463 -17.16 14.11 4.70
N PHE A 464 -16.90 14.34 5.99
CA PHE A 464 -17.90 14.87 6.92
C PHE A 464 -18.47 16.21 6.46
N ILE A 465 -17.61 17.17 6.10
CA ILE A 465 -18.05 18.48 5.62
C ILE A 465 -18.80 18.36 4.30
N ASP A 466 -18.35 17.51 3.38
CA ASP A 466 -19.05 17.27 2.12
C ASP A 466 -20.48 16.75 2.36
N GLU A 467 -20.62 15.70 3.18
CA GLU A 467 -21.92 15.11 3.51
C GLU A 467 -22.83 16.09 4.25
N TRP A 468 -22.30 16.92 5.16
CA TRP A 468 -23.09 17.95 5.83
C TRP A 468 -23.59 19.02 4.86
N LEU A 469 -22.74 19.49 3.94
CA LEU A 469 -23.10 20.48 2.92
C LEU A 469 -24.17 19.95 1.95
N GLU A 470 -24.07 18.69 1.52
CA GLU A 470 -25.08 18.03 0.69
C GLU A 470 -26.47 18.02 1.36
N GLN A 471 -26.50 17.77 2.67
CA GLN A 471 -27.75 17.68 3.44
C GLN A 471 -28.31 19.06 3.83
N ASN A 472 -27.47 20.09 3.86
CA ASN A 472 -27.79 21.41 4.44
C ASN A 472 -27.61 22.57 3.44
N THR A 473 -27.93 22.34 2.17
CA THR A 473 -27.73 23.31 1.06
C THR A 473 -28.26 24.72 1.34
N GLU A 474 -29.43 24.86 1.98
CA GLU A 474 -29.98 26.17 2.34
C GLU A 474 -29.21 26.85 3.48
N ARG A 475 -28.73 26.08 4.47
CA ARG A 475 -27.90 26.62 5.56
C ARG A 475 -26.53 27.03 5.04
N ALA A 476 -25.99 26.28 4.07
CA ALA A 476 -24.71 26.53 3.42
C ALA A 476 -24.61 27.91 2.76
N LYS A 477 -25.74 28.47 2.28
CA LYS A 477 -25.78 29.83 1.70
C LYS A 477 -25.41 30.95 2.69
N LYS A 478 -25.47 30.68 4.00
CA LYS A 478 -25.13 31.65 5.05
C LYS A 478 -23.69 31.50 5.57
N ILE A 479 -22.95 30.54 5.04
CA ILE A 479 -21.58 30.23 5.44
C ILE A 479 -20.63 30.81 4.38
N THR A 480 -19.50 31.35 4.82
CA THR A 480 -18.45 31.88 3.94
C THR A 480 -17.27 30.91 3.78
N GLY A 481 -17.13 29.93 4.68
CA GLY A 481 -16.17 28.85 4.53
C GLY A 481 -15.94 27.97 5.75
N PHE A 482 -14.92 27.14 5.64
CA PHE A 482 -14.43 26.23 6.67
C PHE A 482 -12.92 26.40 6.83
N VAL A 483 -12.48 26.39 8.08
CA VAL A 483 -11.09 26.40 8.50
C VAL A 483 -10.82 25.07 9.18
N PHE A 484 -9.89 24.31 8.63
CA PHE A 484 -9.44 23.05 9.20
C PHE A 484 -8.33 23.31 10.22
N ASP A 485 -8.52 22.80 11.43
CA ASP A 485 -7.56 22.84 12.52
C ASP A 485 -7.48 21.44 13.14
N GLY A 486 -6.50 20.64 12.71
CA GLY A 486 -6.44 19.20 13.00
C GLY A 486 -6.62 18.85 14.48
N ASP A 487 -6.08 19.68 15.38
CA ASP A 487 -6.08 19.45 16.84
C ASP A 487 -7.34 19.97 17.54
N PHE A 488 -8.30 20.53 16.79
CA PHE A 488 -9.46 21.19 17.37
C PHE A 488 -10.70 20.29 17.36
N ASN A 489 -11.73 20.73 18.08
CA ASN A 489 -13.05 20.11 18.00
C ASN A 489 -13.88 20.88 16.97
N ALA A 490 -14.59 21.90 17.42
CA ALA A 490 -15.50 22.70 16.62
C ALA A 490 -15.66 24.10 17.22
N ALA A 491 -15.75 25.13 16.38
CA ALA A 491 -16.16 26.48 16.76
C ALA A 491 -16.78 27.23 15.56
N ALA A 492 -17.67 28.17 15.84
CA ALA A 492 -17.97 29.26 14.93
C ALA A 492 -16.86 30.32 14.95
N GLY A 493 -16.42 30.75 13.76
CA GLY A 493 -15.45 31.84 13.62
C GLY A 493 -16.03 33.18 14.08
N GLY A 494 -15.20 33.98 14.77
CA GLY A 494 -15.50 35.36 15.16
C GLY A 494 -14.52 36.35 14.51
N GLY A 495 -14.82 37.66 14.59
CA GLY A 495 -13.93 38.71 14.05
C GLY A 495 -13.76 38.61 12.53
N GLU A 496 -12.53 38.55 12.04
CA GLU A 496 -12.21 38.39 10.60
C GLU A 496 -12.67 37.04 10.02
N GLU A 497 -12.91 36.03 10.87
CA GLU A 497 -13.41 34.71 10.49
C GLU A 497 -14.95 34.60 10.61
N THR A 498 -15.64 35.72 10.77
CA THR A 498 -17.12 35.75 10.86
C THR A 498 -17.76 35.09 9.63
N GLY A 499 -18.65 34.13 9.88
CA GLY A 499 -19.33 33.36 8.83
C GLY A 499 -18.60 32.07 8.43
N LYS A 500 -17.44 31.78 9.00
CA LYS A 500 -16.71 30.52 8.79
C LYS A 500 -16.86 29.58 9.98
N PHE A 501 -16.69 28.29 9.72
CA PHE A 501 -16.52 27.28 10.76
C PHE A 501 -15.06 26.92 10.97
N VAL A 502 -14.70 26.55 12.19
CA VAL A 502 -13.40 25.94 12.52
C VAL A 502 -13.65 24.52 13.00
N PHE A 503 -13.12 23.51 12.30
CA PHE A 503 -13.29 22.10 12.66
C PHE A 503 -11.96 21.34 12.65
N GLY A 504 -11.83 20.37 13.55
CA GLY A 504 -10.70 19.46 13.62
C GLY A 504 -11.09 17.98 13.70
N GLU A 505 -10.11 17.10 13.62
CA GLU A 505 -10.35 15.66 13.47
C GLU A 505 -11.05 15.05 14.69
N ARG A 506 -10.81 15.60 15.89
CA ARG A 506 -11.40 15.10 17.14
C ARG A 506 -12.93 15.14 17.13
N LEU A 507 -13.53 15.98 16.26
CA LEU A 507 -14.97 16.04 16.03
C LEU A 507 -15.53 14.80 15.32
N VAL A 508 -14.72 14.13 14.51
CA VAL A 508 -15.16 13.06 13.59
C VAL A 508 -14.45 11.72 13.85
N ASP A 509 -13.52 11.66 14.81
CA ASP A 509 -12.89 10.44 15.26
C ASP A 509 -13.76 9.71 16.30
N ALA A 510 -14.27 8.53 15.92
CA ALA A 510 -15.18 7.77 16.76
C ALA A 510 -14.57 7.36 18.11
N SER A 511 -13.31 6.91 18.11
CA SER A 511 -12.64 6.50 19.35
C SER A 511 -12.47 7.66 20.32
N THR A 512 -12.08 8.84 19.80
CA THR A 512 -11.98 10.07 20.59
C THR A 512 -13.33 10.47 21.18
N LEU A 513 -14.41 10.43 20.40
CA LEU A 513 -15.74 10.80 20.90
C LEU A 513 -16.35 9.78 21.87
N LEU A 514 -15.96 8.51 21.77
CA LEU A 514 -16.36 7.48 22.74
C LEU A 514 -15.64 7.67 24.09
N GLU A 515 -14.34 7.98 24.09
CA GLU A 515 -13.58 8.24 25.32
C GLU A 515 -13.90 9.61 25.92
N HIS A 516 -14.09 10.63 25.07
CA HIS A 516 -14.35 12.01 25.46
C HIS A 516 -15.63 12.56 24.80
N PRO A 517 -16.82 12.15 25.27
CA PRO A 517 -18.08 12.59 24.68
C PRO A 517 -18.27 14.10 24.76
N ILE A 518 -18.50 14.76 23.61
CA ILE A 518 -18.80 16.19 23.55
C ILE A 518 -20.27 16.41 23.89
N ARG A 519 -20.57 16.53 25.18
CA ARG A 519 -21.94 16.78 25.71
C ARG A 519 -23.00 15.79 25.18
N GLY A 520 -22.59 14.56 24.86
CA GLY A 520 -23.47 13.53 24.31
C GLY A 520 -24.01 13.81 22.90
N ARG A 521 -23.36 14.69 22.14
CA ARG A 521 -23.78 15.06 20.77
C ARG A 521 -23.06 14.25 19.71
N THR A 522 -23.76 13.97 18.61
CA THR A 522 -23.14 13.43 17.38
C THR A 522 -22.37 14.53 16.63
N PRO A 523 -21.46 14.17 15.71
CA PRO A 523 -20.73 15.16 14.90
C PRO A 523 -21.66 16.18 14.22
N SER A 524 -22.75 15.72 13.59
CA SER A 524 -23.73 16.61 12.95
C SER A 524 -24.44 17.54 13.94
N GLN A 525 -24.75 17.06 15.14
CA GLN A 525 -25.36 17.90 16.19
C GLN A 525 -24.40 18.96 16.72
N ILE A 526 -23.09 18.71 16.67
CA ILE A 526 -22.07 19.70 17.04
C ILE A 526 -21.97 20.78 15.95
N VAL A 527 -21.98 20.42 14.67
CA VAL A 527 -22.02 21.42 13.58
C VAL A 527 -23.27 22.27 13.66
N ASP A 528 -24.43 21.67 13.94
CA ASP A 528 -25.68 22.41 14.12
C ASP A 528 -25.62 23.37 15.33
N HIS A 529 -24.89 23.01 16.38
CA HIS A 529 -24.63 23.91 17.50
C HIS A 529 -23.74 25.09 17.10
N GLU A 530 -22.66 24.83 16.38
CA GLU A 530 -21.79 25.91 15.89
C GLU A 530 -22.51 26.79 14.88
N TYR A 531 -23.42 26.24 14.08
CA TYR A 531 -24.23 27.03 13.15
C TYR A 531 -25.10 28.05 13.88
N ALA A 532 -25.62 27.71 15.06
CA ALA A 532 -26.35 28.67 15.89
C ALA A 532 -25.45 29.86 16.31
N HIS A 533 -24.22 29.58 16.77
CA HIS A 533 -23.25 30.64 17.10
C HIS A 533 -22.87 31.50 15.88
N LEU A 534 -22.78 30.89 14.69
CA LEU A 534 -22.54 31.62 13.44
C LEU A 534 -23.69 32.59 13.13
N LEU A 535 -24.94 32.16 13.32
CA LEU A 535 -26.11 33.02 13.17
C LEU A 535 -26.11 34.14 14.21
N ASP A 536 -25.78 33.85 15.46
CA ASP A 536 -25.67 34.87 16.51
C ASP A 536 -24.63 35.92 16.14
N ASN A 537 -23.44 35.52 15.65
CA ASN A 537 -22.42 36.43 15.16
C ASN A 537 -22.90 37.29 13.98
N TYR A 538 -23.66 36.71 13.06
CA TYR A 538 -24.26 37.44 11.94
C TYR A 538 -25.25 38.50 12.43
N ILE A 539 -26.12 38.13 13.37
CA ILE A 539 -27.11 39.04 13.97
C ILE A 539 -26.39 40.17 14.70
N ILE A 540 -25.40 39.87 15.54
CA ILE A 540 -24.63 40.89 16.28
C ILE A 540 -23.97 41.88 15.31
N ARG A 541 -23.35 41.40 14.23
CA ARG A 541 -22.70 42.27 13.24
C ARG A 541 -23.70 43.14 12.48
N ASP A 542 -24.86 42.59 12.11
CA ASP A 542 -25.93 43.37 11.49
C ASP A 542 -26.45 44.43 12.48
N GLU A 543 -26.64 44.06 13.74
CA GLU A 543 -27.04 44.96 14.83
C GLU A 543 -26.04 46.09 15.09
N GLU A 544 -24.73 45.83 14.94
CA GLU A 544 -23.66 46.84 15.09
C GLU A 544 -23.60 47.85 13.93
N HIS A 545 -24.16 47.53 12.76
CA HIS A 545 -24.24 48.46 11.62
C HIS A 545 -25.36 49.50 11.75
N TYR A 546 -26.25 49.40 12.74
CA TYR A 546 -27.29 50.40 12.98
C TYR A 546 -26.77 51.58 13.82
N PRO A 547 -27.10 52.84 13.45
CA PRO A 547 -26.80 54.00 14.27
C PRO A 547 -27.30 53.81 15.72
N ARG A 548 -26.49 54.20 16.70
CA ARG A 548 -26.79 54.12 18.16
C ARG A 548 -28.21 54.62 18.50
N GLU A 549 -28.65 55.66 17.81
CA GLU A 549 -29.96 56.31 17.96
C GLU A 549 -31.17 55.42 17.59
N ILE A 550 -30.97 54.41 16.73
CA ILE A 550 -31.99 53.41 16.36
C ILE A 550 -32.01 52.26 17.37
N ARG A 551 -30.83 51.87 17.87
CA ARG A 551 -30.63 50.83 18.90
C ARG A 551 -31.34 51.18 20.22
N ASP A 552 -31.40 52.48 20.53
CA ASP A 552 -32.00 53.00 21.77
C ASP A 552 -33.49 53.38 21.67
N ARG A 553 -34.06 53.57 20.45
CA ARG A 553 -35.44 54.09 20.27
C ARG A 553 -36.53 53.03 20.10
N GLN A 554 -36.19 51.82 19.66
CA GLN A 554 -37.09 50.67 19.60
C GLN A 554 -36.27 49.49 20.08
N GLY A 555 -36.25 49.27 21.40
CA GLY A 555 -35.35 48.32 22.06
C GLY A 555 -35.20 47.02 21.27
N VAL A 556 -33.96 46.60 21.10
CA VAL A 556 -33.49 45.44 20.30
C VAL A 556 -34.41 44.22 20.39
N GLU A 557 -34.98 43.95 21.56
CA GLU A 557 -35.97 42.90 21.82
C GLU A 557 -37.21 42.98 20.91
N ALA A 558 -37.73 44.17 20.63
CA ALA A 558 -38.91 44.38 19.78
C ALA A 558 -38.62 44.03 18.32
N ARG A 559 -37.42 44.35 17.80
CA ARG A 559 -37.00 43.99 16.44
C ARG A 559 -36.63 42.53 16.31
N TYR A 560 -35.94 41.98 17.31
CA TYR A 560 -35.66 40.55 17.39
C TYR A 560 -36.96 39.73 17.37
N ASN A 561 -37.96 40.14 18.15
CA ASN A 561 -39.29 39.54 18.15
C ASN A 561 -40.01 39.72 16.80
N GLN A 562 -39.83 40.85 16.12
CA GLN A 562 -40.42 41.08 14.80
C GLN A 562 -39.80 40.18 13.72
N LEU A 563 -38.48 40.02 13.73
CA LEU A 563 -37.72 39.13 12.84
C LEU A 563 -38.06 37.66 13.11
N LEU A 564 -38.04 37.23 14.38
CA LEU A 564 -38.48 35.90 14.78
C LEU A 564 -39.92 35.63 14.37
N THR A 565 -40.82 36.59 14.56
CA THR A 565 -42.23 36.45 14.14
C THR A 565 -42.33 36.32 12.63
N SER A 566 -41.60 37.14 11.87
CA SER A 566 -41.62 37.10 10.41
C SER A 566 -41.05 35.80 9.84
N GLU A 567 -39.96 35.30 10.44
CA GLU A 567 -39.34 34.03 10.03
C GLU A 567 -40.16 32.83 10.50
N PHE A 568 -40.79 32.92 11.67
CA PHE A 568 -41.74 31.91 12.12
C PHE A 568 -42.94 31.84 11.18
N ILE A 569 -43.52 32.97 10.78
CA ILE A 569 -44.58 33.03 9.77
C ILE A 569 -44.09 32.39 8.47
N ARG A 570 -42.90 32.75 7.98
CA ARG A 570 -42.35 32.17 6.74
C ARG A 570 -42.13 30.67 6.87
N LEU A 571 -41.56 30.19 7.97
CA LEU A 571 -41.36 28.78 8.28
C LEU A 571 -42.69 28.02 8.31
N THR A 572 -43.73 28.58 8.93
CA THR A 572 -45.07 27.96 8.98
C THR A 572 -45.73 27.82 7.60
N GLN A 573 -45.29 28.62 6.62
CA GLN A 573 -45.77 28.56 5.25
C GLN A 573 -44.99 27.56 4.37
N THR A 574 -43.86 27.02 4.84
CA THR A 574 -43.09 25.99 4.12
C THR A 574 -43.82 24.65 4.11
N GLU A 575 -43.71 23.91 3.00
CA GLU A 575 -44.32 22.58 2.87
C GLU A 575 -43.81 21.58 3.91
N SER A 576 -42.52 21.65 4.25
CA SER A 576 -41.91 20.81 5.27
C SER A 576 -42.55 21.02 6.65
N PHE A 577 -42.80 22.27 7.03
CA PHE A 577 -43.42 22.59 8.32
C PHE A 577 -44.91 22.24 8.34
N LYS A 578 -45.64 22.50 7.25
CA LYS A 578 -47.05 22.08 7.13
C LYS A 578 -47.20 20.56 7.24
N LYS A 579 -46.28 19.80 6.62
CA LYS A 579 -46.25 18.34 6.71
C LYS A 579 -45.99 17.88 8.15
N LEU A 580 -44.97 18.43 8.81
CA LEU A 580 -44.65 18.12 10.21
C LEU A 580 -45.81 18.47 11.16
N ARG A 581 -46.47 19.60 10.93
CA ARG A 581 -47.65 20.02 11.71
C ARG A 581 -48.84 19.08 11.48
N GLY A 582 -49.09 18.67 10.24
CA GLY A 582 -50.12 17.68 9.94
C GLY A 582 -49.85 16.32 10.61
N GLU A 583 -48.60 15.88 10.66
CA GLU A 583 -48.19 14.67 11.37
C GLU A 583 -48.39 14.80 12.90
N LEU A 584 -48.06 15.97 13.46
CA LEU A 584 -48.27 16.26 14.89
C LEU A 584 -49.75 16.33 15.26
N ASP A 585 -50.58 16.98 14.45
CA ASP A 585 -52.03 17.07 14.65
C ASP A 585 -52.69 15.68 14.53
N ALA A 586 -52.23 14.85 13.58
CA ALA A 586 -52.66 13.47 13.46
C ALA A 586 -52.24 12.63 14.67
N PHE A 587 -51.05 12.86 15.21
CA PHE A 587 -50.57 12.20 16.42
C PHE A 587 -51.37 12.62 17.66
N GLN A 588 -51.64 13.92 17.82
CA GLN A 588 -52.45 14.45 18.92
C GLN A 588 -53.88 13.92 18.86
N THR A 589 -54.46 13.81 17.66
CA THR A 589 -55.78 13.21 17.43
C THR A 589 -55.80 11.74 17.85
N ARG A 590 -54.75 10.97 17.51
CA ARG A 590 -54.59 9.58 17.96
C ARG A 590 -54.45 9.47 19.48
N ILE A 591 -53.69 10.36 20.12
CA ILE A 591 -53.57 10.38 21.58
C ILE A 591 -54.90 10.69 22.25
N ASN A 592 -55.64 11.67 21.75
CA ASN A 592 -56.96 12.02 22.29
C ASN A 592 -57.98 10.89 22.10
N HIS A 593 -57.94 10.18 20.97
CA HIS A 593 -58.76 8.99 20.72
C HIS A 593 -58.40 7.81 21.66
N LEU A 594 -57.11 7.60 21.92
CA LEU A 594 -56.64 6.60 22.90
C LEU A 594 -57.02 7.00 24.34
N GLY A 595 -57.06 8.29 24.66
CA GLY A 595 -57.55 8.83 25.92
C GLY A 595 -59.05 8.59 26.11
N SER A 596 -59.86 8.82 25.07
CA SER A 596 -61.32 8.58 25.13
C SER A 596 -61.67 7.09 25.24
N LEU A 597 -60.83 6.19 24.71
CA LEU A 597 -60.92 4.74 24.92
C LEU A 597 -60.64 4.34 26.38
N LYS A 598 -59.74 5.04 27.09
CA LYS A 598 -59.45 4.81 28.52
C LYS A 598 -60.55 5.31 29.46
N GLU A 599 -61.31 6.34 29.07
CA GLU A 599 -62.38 6.94 29.89
C GLU A 599 -63.78 6.32 29.65
N GLY A 600 -63.87 5.23 28.88
CA GLY A 600 -65.12 4.49 28.70
C GLY A 600 -66.22 5.27 27.94
N LYS A 601 -65.85 6.27 27.14
CA LYS A 601 -66.78 7.06 26.33
C LYS A 601 -66.53 6.87 24.84
N VAL A 602 -66.82 5.68 24.32
CA VAL A 602 -67.16 5.50 22.90
C VAL A 602 -68.21 4.40 22.76
N THR A 603 -69.37 4.74 22.19
CA THR A 603 -70.29 3.78 21.59
C THR A 603 -69.70 3.30 20.27
N LEU A 604 -69.55 1.97 20.13
CA LEU A 604 -69.09 1.30 18.93
C LEU A 604 -69.99 1.63 17.73
N ALA A 605 -69.50 2.49 16.85
CA ALA A 605 -69.76 2.46 15.41
C ALA A 605 -68.56 3.14 14.72
N ASP A 606 -67.95 2.37 13.81
CA ASP A 606 -66.72 2.60 13.02
C ASP A 606 -65.36 2.31 13.68
#